data_AF-A0A8T4DFZ0-F1
#
_entry.id   AF-A0A8T4DFZ0-F1
#
_cell.length_a   1.000
_cell.length_b   1.000
_cell.length_c   1.000
_cell.angle_alpha   90.00
_cell.angle_beta   90.00
_cell.angle_gamma   90.00
#
_symmetry.space_group_name_H-M   'P 1'
#
loop_
_entity.id
_entity.type
_entity.pdbx_description
1 polymer ?
#
loop_
_entity_poly.entity_id
_entity_poly.type
_entity_poly.pdbx_seq_one_letter_code
_entity_poly.pdbx_strand_id
1 'polypeptide(L)' 'RDPRMQDAIDLIISKQDADGRWLLESTFNGKFQINIERKGKPSKFVTINALRVLKGWFGP' A
#
# COMPACT_ATOMS: atom_id res chain seq x y z
N ARG A 1 -12.90 14.54 4.93
CA ARG A 1 -11.58 14.35 5.58
C ARG A 1 -11.79 14.42 7.09
N ASP A 2 -11.35 13.40 7.83
CA ASP A 2 -11.46 13.35 9.30
C ASP A 2 -10.05 13.48 9.90
N PRO A 3 -9.77 14.45 10.79
CA PRO A 3 -8.45 14.65 11.39
C PRO A 3 -7.86 13.39 12.05
N ARG A 4 -8.71 12.48 12.55
CA ARG A 4 -8.28 11.23 13.19
C ARG A 4 -7.60 10.26 12.23
N MET A 5 -7.71 10.48 10.92
CA MET A 5 -7.09 9.66 9.89
C MET A 5 -5.67 10.13 9.53
N GLN A 6 -5.23 11.29 10.01
CA GLN A 6 -3.98 11.91 9.59
C GLN A 6 -2.78 10.96 9.80
N ASP A 7 -2.66 10.38 11.00
CA ASP A 7 -1.59 9.43 11.33
C ASP A 7 -1.53 8.22 10.37
N ALA A 8 -2.70 7.73 9.93
CA ALA A 8 -2.78 6.62 9.00
C ALA A 8 -2.35 7.03 7.58
N ILE A 9 -2.71 8.24 7.15
CA ILE A 9 -2.29 8.78 5.86
C ILE A 9 -0.78 9.02 5.85
N ASP A 10 -0.23 9.58 6.91
CA ASP A 10 1.21 9.82 7.05
C ASP A 10 1.99 8.51 7.03
N LEU A 11 1.47 7.47 7.71
CA LEU A 11 2.05 6.13 7.65
C LEU A 11 2.04 5.55 6.23
N ILE A 12 0.93 5.70 5.48
CA ILE A 12 0.87 5.24 4.08
C ILE A 12 1.93 5.97 3.24
N ILE A 13 2.03 7.30 3.34
CA ILE A 13 2.99 8.10 2.58
C ILE A 13 4.43 7.70 2.92
N SER A 14 4.74 7.49 4.21
CA SER A 14 6.09 7.14 4.67
C SER A 14 6.63 5.83 4.07
N LYS A 15 5.74 4.93 3.62
CA LYS A 15 6.09 3.63 3.04
C LYS A 15 6.17 3.64 1.50
N GLN A 16 5.90 4.78 0.88
CA GLN A 16 6.00 4.93 -0.57
C GLN A 16 7.48 4.92 -0.99
N ASP A 17 7.81 4.13 -2.01
CA ASP A 17 9.15 4.14 -2.60
C ASP A 17 9.34 5.30 -3.59
N ALA A 18 10.56 5.45 -4.11
CA ALA A 18 10.92 6.51 -5.06
C ALA A 18 10.12 6.46 -6.38
N ASP A 19 9.58 5.29 -6.75
CA ASP A 19 8.76 5.09 -7.95
C ASP A 19 7.26 5.27 -7.66
N GLY A 20 6.90 5.62 -6.42
CA GLY A 20 5.52 5.79 -6.01
C GLY A 20 4.78 4.48 -5.72
N ARG A 21 5.48 3.41 -5.35
CA ARG A 21 4.92 2.07 -5.09
C ARG A 21 5.10 1.64 -3.63
N TRP A 22 4.39 0.58 -3.24
CA TRP A 22 4.44 0.01 -1.89
C TRP A 22 4.86 -1.45 -1.92
N LEU A 23 5.74 -1.82 -0.99
CA LEU A 23 6.26 -3.18 -0.87
C LEU A 23 5.22 -4.15 -0.30
N LEU A 24 5.28 -5.41 -0.75
CA LEU A 24 4.58 -6.52 -0.10
C LEU A 24 5.32 -6.94 1.17
N GLU A 25 5.04 -6.29 2.30
CA GLU A 25 5.69 -6.59 3.59
C GLU A 25 5.24 -7.94 4.18
N SER A 26 3.98 -8.31 3.98
CA SER A 26 3.40 -9.55 4.50
C SER A 26 2.61 -10.28 3.41
N THR A 27 2.67 -11.59 3.44
CA THR A 27 1.97 -12.46 2.49
C THR A 27 1.77 -13.85 3.09
N PHE A 28 0.76 -14.56 2.59
CA PHE A 28 0.49 -15.96 2.89
C PHE A 28 1.08 -16.92 1.85
N ASN A 29 1.98 -16.45 0.99
CA ASN A 29 2.71 -17.31 0.06
C ASN A 29 3.32 -18.53 0.80
N GLY A 30 3.18 -19.71 0.21
CA GLY A 30 3.53 -20.99 0.82
C GLY A 30 2.44 -21.62 1.70
N LYS A 31 1.34 -20.92 1.99
CA LYS A 31 0.16 -21.46 2.69
C LYS A 31 -1.04 -21.69 1.77
N PHE A 32 -0.99 -21.18 0.54
CA PHE A 32 -2.01 -21.34 -0.49
C PHE A 32 -1.45 -22.10 -1.70
N GLN A 33 -2.34 -22.59 -2.57
CA GLN A 33 -1.96 -23.33 -3.79
C GLN A 33 -1.11 -22.49 -4.76
N ILE A 34 -1.29 -21.17 -4.74
CA ILE A 34 -0.61 -20.24 -5.63
C ILE A 34 -0.03 -19.11 -4.79
N ASN A 35 1.22 -18.74 -5.10
CA ASN A 35 1.85 -17.56 -4.54
C ASN A 35 1.43 -16.32 -5.33
N ILE A 36 0.98 -15.29 -4.63
CA ILE A 36 0.64 -14.00 -5.22
C ILE A 36 1.77 -13.03 -4.91
N GLU A 37 2.38 -12.51 -5.98
CA GLU A 37 3.49 -11.55 -5.93
C GLU A 37 4.68 -12.03 -5.06
N ARG A 38 5.69 -11.18 -4.86
CA ARG A 38 6.90 -11.53 -4.12
C ARG A 38 7.05 -10.63 -2.90
N LYS A 39 7.20 -11.25 -1.72
CA LYS A 39 7.48 -10.55 -0.45
C LYS A 39 8.72 -9.67 -0.61
N GLY A 40 8.64 -8.44 -0.11
CA GLY A 40 9.72 -7.44 -0.19
C GLY A 40 9.91 -6.81 -1.57
N LYS A 41 9.03 -7.09 -2.54
CA LYS A 41 8.98 -6.37 -3.83
C LYS A 41 7.74 -5.48 -3.89
N PRO A 42 7.75 -4.44 -4.74
CA PRO A 42 6.57 -3.61 -4.96
C PRO A 42 5.35 -4.47 -5.35
N SER A 43 4.26 -4.29 -4.62
CA SER A 43 2.98 -4.98 -4.83
C SER A 43 2.06 -4.14 -5.70
N LYS A 44 1.46 -4.74 -6.72
CA LYS A 44 0.47 -4.05 -7.56
C LYS A 44 -0.79 -3.74 -6.75
N PHE A 45 -1.23 -4.70 -5.93
CA PHE A 45 -2.44 -4.57 -5.13
C PHE A 45 -2.30 -3.58 -3.97
N VAL A 46 -1.17 -3.59 -3.24
CA VAL A 46 -0.95 -2.60 -2.18
C VAL A 46 -0.83 -1.21 -2.82
N THR A 47 -0.09 -1.08 -3.93
CA THR A 47 0.08 0.19 -4.63
C THR A 47 -1.25 0.78 -5.10
N ILE A 48 -2.11 0.01 -5.79
CA ILE A 48 -3.40 0.56 -6.26
C ILE A 48 -4.33 0.96 -5.10
N ASN A 49 -4.30 0.23 -3.98
CA ASN A 49 -5.09 0.59 -2.81
C ASN A 49 -4.57 1.86 -2.13
N ALA A 50 -3.25 1.97 -1.94
CA ALA A 50 -2.64 3.18 -1.41
C ALA A 50 -2.97 4.40 -2.29
N LEU A 51 -2.80 4.29 -3.62
CA LEU A 51 -3.13 5.37 -4.55
C LEU A 51 -4.61 5.75 -4.51
N ARG A 52 -5.54 4.79 -4.37
CA ARG A 52 -6.98 5.09 -4.22
C ARG A 52 -7.27 5.87 -2.94
N VAL A 53 -6.67 5.46 -1.82
CA VAL A 53 -6.82 6.15 -0.53
C VAL A 53 -6.23 7.56 -0.62
N LEU A 54 -5.01 7.71 -1.13
CA LEU A 54 -4.35 9.01 -1.26
C LEU A 54 -5.09 9.92 -2.24
N LYS A 55 -5.62 9.39 -3.35
CA LYS A 55 -6.46 10.16 -4.26
C LYS A 55 -7.74 10.64 -3.60
N GLY A 56 -8.43 9.79 -2.83
CA GLY A 56 -9.63 10.21 -2.09
C GLY A 56 -9.32 11.18 -0.94
N TRP A 57 -8.13 11.07 -0.35
CA TRP A 57 -7.69 11.99 0.69
C TRP A 57 -7.31 13.34 0.09
N PHE A 58 -6.41 13.42 -0.89
CA PHE A 58 -5.89 14.70 -1.43
C PHE A 58 -6.65 15.27 -2.62
N GLY A 59 -7.39 14.43 -3.36
CA GLY A 59 -8.19 14.84 -4.51
C GLY A 59 -9.36 15.74 -4.13
N PRO A 60 -10.01 16.35 -5.15
CA PRO A 60 -11.22 17.15 -4.98
C PRO A 60 -12.40 16.31 -4.47
#